data_AF-A0ABD5UGI0-F1
#
_entry.id   AF-A0ABD5UGI0-F1
#
_cell.length_a   1.000
_cell.length_b   1.000
_cell.length_c   1.000
_cell.angle_alpha   90.00
_cell.angle_beta   90.00
_cell.angle_gamma   90.00
#
_symmetry.space_group_name_H-M   'P 1'
#
loop_
_entity.id
_entity.type
_entity.pdbx_description
1 polymer ?
#
loop_
_entity_poly.entity_id
_entity_poly.type
_entity_poly.pdbx_seq_one_letter_code
_entity_poly.pdbx_strand_id
1 'polypeptide(L)'
;MNREDLIDGLTQDILAYVMNGGFPERELADSLTFDGLDERFEDYELLLDLHFILKPEIVEFVEQLSQRLRNVRTETKTVARTQRGGIDGHINWGSTVKARYSTNPNDRSLFVTENRSEDYDIPENIVLKRLLSIIYTTLRDAGEYLKDNYDWVTDRWQANNDLIDEVQRTVERNVHVRRIRDPETYEPTERMLTTAENSRQEIYREAAKRLRERQQLFNGDREALHTLLKQTAITPDDQARLFELYVLFRFIDTLEDLQETSPVFQTIQSGRQEVARIDGKQEIVLYHDTSAADRGLSFRTDTVPDDRDPTRAEQVQQTARDVASNYFDKNFQNHTGRPDVIVLEIKSDNPITYEYLIAEVKHSTREETIRTGIKETLEYLGFLRINEKYVFGRETEDKNDIFGSGWNGLLVVQDLDQNTLSVAEQKDEPITILQAEELDEELPVILRNVLKQQFST
;
A
#
# COMPACT_ATOMS: atom_id res chain seq x y z
N MET A 1 15.21 14.19 13.12
CA MET A 1 14.28 14.16 12.00
C MET A 1 12.90 14.15 12.60
N ASN A 2 12.18 15.23 12.34
CA ASN A 2 10.84 15.38 12.89
C ASN A 2 9.82 14.67 11.96
N ARG A 3 8.59 14.52 12.45
CA ARG A 3 7.52 13.86 11.69
C ARG A 3 7.18 14.53 10.36
N GLU A 4 7.23 15.86 10.29
CA GLU A 4 6.92 16.57 9.03
C GLU A 4 8.03 16.33 8.00
N ASP A 5 9.30 16.32 8.40
CA ASP A 5 10.44 16.01 7.51
C ASP A 5 10.29 14.61 6.90
N LEU A 6 9.88 13.63 7.73
CA LEU A 6 9.61 12.26 7.29
C LEU A 6 8.46 12.17 6.28
N ILE A 7 7.34 12.84 6.56
CA ILE A 7 6.19 12.86 5.66
C ILE A 7 6.54 13.56 4.34
N ASP A 8 7.28 14.66 4.39
CA ASP A 8 7.73 15.38 3.19
C ASP A 8 8.65 14.53 2.32
N GLY A 9 9.63 13.84 2.94
CA GLY A 9 10.53 12.90 2.25
C GLY A 9 9.75 11.77 1.58
N LEU A 10 8.91 11.07 2.34
CA LEU A 10 8.06 9.99 1.81
C LEU A 10 7.13 10.46 0.70
N THR A 11 6.54 11.65 0.81
CA THR A 11 5.69 12.19 -0.24
C THR A 11 6.47 12.34 -1.54
N GLN A 12 7.70 12.86 -1.47
CA GLN A 12 8.56 13.00 -2.63
C GLN A 12 8.95 11.64 -3.22
N ASP A 13 9.26 10.68 -2.36
CA ASP A 13 9.71 9.35 -2.78
C ASP A 13 8.57 8.53 -3.42
N ILE A 14 7.35 8.59 -2.87
CA ILE A 14 6.14 7.98 -3.48
C ILE A 14 5.86 8.58 -4.86
N LEU A 15 6.00 9.90 -5.01
CA LEU A 15 5.84 10.56 -6.32
C LEU A 15 6.90 10.11 -7.34
N ALA A 16 8.13 9.90 -6.89
CA ALA A 16 9.24 9.50 -7.74
C ALA A 16 9.11 8.03 -8.18
N TYR A 17 8.78 7.13 -7.25
CA TYR A 17 8.90 5.70 -7.47
C TYR A 17 7.56 5.01 -7.72
N VAL A 18 6.50 5.34 -6.99
CA VAL A 18 5.22 4.62 -7.05
C VAL A 18 4.38 5.13 -8.22
N MET A 19 4.24 6.45 -8.32
CA MET A 19 3.38 7.09 -9.33
C MET A 19 3.90 6.94 -10.77
N ASN A 20 5.17 6.60 -10.94
CA ASN A 20 5.76 6.29 -12.24
C ASN A 20 5.65 4.79 -12.62
N GLY A 21 4.90 4.00 -11.83
CA GLY A 21 4.77 2.55 -12.02
C GLY A 21 6.04 1.79 -11.67
N GLY A 22 6.92 2.41 -10.90
CA GLY A 22 8.12 1.77 -10.37
C GLY A 22 7.74 0.89 -9.21
N PHE A 23 7.51 1.44 -8.02
CA PHE A 23 7.41 0.66 -6.79
C PHE A 23 6.21 -0.32 -6.72
N PRO A 24 6.36 -1.51 -6.11
CA PRO A 24 5.25 -2.44 -5.93
C PRO A 24 4.13 -1.85 -5.06
N GLU A 25 2.95 -1.66 -5.65
CA GLU A 25 1.76 -1.12 -4.98
C GLU A 25 1.44 -1.85 -3.66
N ARG A 26 1.65 -3.16 -3.60
CA ARG A 26 1.41 -3.99 -2.42
C ARG A 26 2.25 -3.60 -1.21
N GLU A 27 3.56 -3.37 -1.38
CA GLU A 27 4.43 -2.97 -0.27
C GLU A 27 4.09 -1.59 0.29
N LEU A 28 3.68 -0.69 -0.61
CA LEU A 28 3.22 0.62 -0.21
C LEU A 28 1.88 0.51 0.52
N ALA A 29 0.99 -0.37 0.06
CA ALA A 29 -0.25 -0.63 0.74
C ALA A 29 0.01 -1.18 2.15
N ASP A 30 0.88 -2.18 2.29
CA ASP A 30 1.22 -2.81 3.58
C ASP A 30 1.84 -1.80 4.57
N SER A 31 2.78 -0.96 4.12
CA SER A 31 3.41 0.07 4.98
C SER A 31 2.47 1.23 5.34
N LEU A 32 1.50 1.55 4.48
CA LEU A 32 0.48 2.57 4.72
C LEU A 32 -0.79 2.01 5.38
N THR A 33 -0.89 0.68 5.53
CA THR A 33 -2.02 0.08 6.24
C THR A 33 -1.92 0.41 7.73
N PHE A 34 -3.04 0.87 8.29
CA PHE A 34 -3.19 1.10 9.72
C PHE A 34 -3.03 -0.20 10.49
N ASP A 35 -2.52 -0.10 11.72
CA ASP A 35 -2.41 -1.27 12.59
C ASP A 35 -3.77 -1.95 12.78
N GLY A 36 -3.80 -3.23 12.37
CA GLY A 36 -4.97 -4.08 12.41
C GLY A 36 -5.54 -4.48 11.05
N LEU A 37 -5.36 -3.71 9.97
CA LEU A 37 -5.69 -4.23 8.63
C LEU A 37 -4.82 -5.48 8.36
N ASP A 38 -5.46 -6.63 8.11
CA ASP A 38 -4.79 -7.91 7.87
C ASP A 38 -3.81 -7.81 6.67
N GLU A 39 -2.78 -8.66 6.61
CA GLU A 39 -1.75 -8.79 5.55
C GLU A 39 -2.32 -9.11 4.14
N ARG A 40 -3.65 -9.06 4.01
CA ARG A 40 -4.45 -9.33 2.81
C ARG A 40 -4.86 -8.06 2.07
N PHE A 41 -4.40 -6.89 2.50
CA PHE A 41 -4.69 -5.63 1.82
C PHE A 41 -3.75 -5.40 0.62
N GLU A 42 -3.86 -6.27 -0.39
CA GLU A 42 -2.89 -6.38 -1.48
C GLU A 42 -2.97 -5.26 -2.54
N ASP A 43 -3.92 -4.33 -2.41
CA ASP A 43 -4.30 -3.35 -3.44
C ASP A 43 -4.15 -1.90 -2.93
N TYR A 44 -3.15 -1.19 -3.47
CA TYR A 44 -2.89 0.21 -3.18
C TYR A 44 -4.04 1.12 -3.60
N GLU A 45 -4.69 0.84 -4.73
CA GLU A 45 -5.85 1.61 -5.17
C GLU A 45 -6.99 1.48 -4.16
N LEU A 46 -7.21 0.27 -3.63
CA LEU A 46 -8.19 0.04 -2.57
C LEU A 46 -7.83 0.79 -1.28
N LEU A 47 -6.53 0.98 -0.98
CA LEU A 47 -6.09 1.68 0.23
C LEU A 47 -6.30 3.19 0.08
N LEU A 48 -5.94 3.74 -1.08
CA LEU A 48 -6.25 5.12 -1.43
C LEU A 48 -7.76 5.37 -1.39
N ASP A 49 -8.55 4.42 -1.89
CA ASP A 49 -10.00 4.49 -1.83
C ASP A 49 -10.54 4.40 -0.40
N LEU A 50 -9.99 3.51 0.43
CA LEU A 50 -10.33 3.42 1.85
C LEU A 50 -10.04 4.74 2.54
N HIS A 51 -8.84 5.28 2.38
CA HIS A 51 -8.47 6.58 2.94
C HIS A 51 -9.37 7.70 2.43
N PHE A 52 -9.69 7.69 1.13
CA PHE A 52 -10.61 8.65 0.53
C PHE A 52 -12.00 8.59 1.17
N ILE A 53 -12.60 7.41 1.33
CA ILE A 53 -13.95 7.30 1.91
C ILE A 53 -14.01 7.66 3.40
N LEU A 54 -12.89 7.58 4.10
CA LEU A 54 -12.80 7.92 5.52
C LEU A 54 -12.65 9.42 5.79
N LYS A 55 -12.46 10.23 4.73
CA LYS A 55 -12.40 11.69 4.88
C LYS A 55 -13.69 12.23 5.50
N PRO A 56 -13.61 13.16 6.48
CA PRO A 56 -14.80 13.73 7.13
C PRO A 56 -15.85 14.22 6.13
N GLU A 57 -15.38 14.81 5.04
CA GLU A 57 -16.23 15.38 3.99
C GLU A 57 -16.95 14.33 3.14
N ILE A 58 -16.50 13.07 3.14
CA ILE A 58 -17.22 11.94 2.54
C ILE A 58 -18.25 11.40 3.53
N VAL A 59 -17.88 11.28 4.81
CA VAL A 59 -18.82 10.86 5.86
C VAL A 59 -20.02 11.81 5.91
N GLU A 60 -19.78 13.12 5.96
CA GLU A 60 -20.84 14.15 5.94
C GLU A 60 -21.71 14.08 4.67
N PHE A 61 -21.11 13.79 3.51
CA PHE A 61 -21.84 13.62 2.25
C PHE A 61 -22.81 12.43 2.32
N VAL A 62 -22.32 11.32 2.87
CA VAL A 62 -23.04 10.06 3.00
C VAL A 62 -24.18 10.16 4.02
N GLU A 63 -23.97 10.81 5.16
CA GLU A 63 -25.01 11.00 6.19
C GLU A 63 -26.26 11.71 5.65
N GLN A 64 -26.08 12.63 4.69
CA GLN A 64 -27.19 13.38 4.08
C GLN A 64 -27.73 12.71 2.81
N LEU A 65 -27.17 11.57 2.39
CA LEU A 65 -27.41 10.97 1.09
C LEU A 65 -28.88 10.56 0.90
N SER A 66 -29.48 9.92 1.89
CA SER A 66 -30.84 9.40 1.80
C SER A 66 -31.87 10.51 1.56
N GLN A 67 -31.68 11.69 2.17
CA GLN A 67 -32.51 12.87 1.96
C GLN A 67 -32.25 13.51 0.59
N ARG A 68 -30.98 13.68 0.22
CA ARG A 68 -30.59 14.38 -1.01
C ARG A 68 -30.96 13.59 -2.27
N LEU A 69 -30.94 12.25 -2.22
CA LEU A 69 -31.31 11.39 -3.34
C LEU A 69 -32.79 11.46 -3.75
N ARG A 70 -33.68 11.99 -2.90
CA ARG A 70 -35.10 12.18 -3.24
C ARG A 70 -35.33 13.28 -4.29
N ASN A 71 -34.36 14.19 -4.42
CA ASN A 71 -34.47 15.37 -5.27
C ASN A 71 -33.53 15.31 -6.48
N VAL A 72 -33.10 14.09 -6.86
CA VAL A 72 -32.28 13.86 -8.05
C VAL A 72 -32.98 14.43 -9.28
N ARG A 73 -32.25 15.28 -10.00
CA ARG A 73 -32.72 15.93 -11.23
C ARG A 73 -32.97 14.88 -12.30
N THR A 74 -34.08 15.05 -13.00
CA THR A 74 -34.43 14.33 -14.21
C THR A 74 -34.61 15.34 -15.34
N GLU A 75 -34.15 15.01 -16.54
CA GLU A 75 -34.53 15.73 -17.75
C GLU A 75 -35.67 15.02 -18.46
N THR A 76 -36.29 15.67 -19.44
CA THR A 76 -37.33 15.02 -20.26
C THR A 76 -36.76 14.70 -21.62
N LYS A 77 -36.81 13.44 -22.00
CA LYS A 77 -36.43 12.97 -23.34
C LYS A 77 -37.65 12.41 -24.05
N THR A 78 -37.71 12.65 -25.36
CA THR A 78 -38.73 12.03 -26.22
C THR A 78 -38.20 10.70 -26.72
N VAL A 79 -38.85 9.60 -26.36
CA VAL A 79 -38.50 8.26 -26.82
C VAL A 79 -39.55 7.79 -27.81
N ALA A 80 -39.09 7.44 -29.02
CA ALA A 80 -39.92 6.82 -30.04
C ALA A 80 -39.99 5.30 -29.83
N ARG A 81 -41.20 4.74 -29.77
CA ARG A 81 -41.46 3.30 -29.71
C ARG A 81 -42.29 2.87 -30.90
N THR A 82 -41.91 1.76 -31.53
CA THR A 82 -42.73 1.13 -32.56
C THR A 82 -43.66 0.13 -31.89
N GLN A 83 -44.97 0.30 -32.08
CA GLN A 83 -46.01 -0.52 -31.47
C GLN A 83 -46.94 -1.09 -32.55
N ARG A 84 -47.54 -2.25 -32.28
CA ARG A 84 -48.58 -2.85 -33.14
C ARG A 84 -49.86 -3.04 -32.34
N GLY A 85 -51.00 -2.64 -32.90
CA GLY A 85 -52.32 -2.88 -32.32
C GLY A 85 -52.70 -2.00 -31.12
N GLY A 86 -51.83 -1.05 -30.73
CA GLY A 86 -52.09 -0.07 -29.67
C GLY A 86 -51.36 1.25 -29.94
N ILE A 87 -51.91 2.35 -29.44
CA ILE A 87 -51.31 3.68 -29.51
C ILE A 87 -51.17 4.18 -28.07
N ASP A 88 -49.93 4.33 -27.63
CA ASP A 88 -49.58 4.98 -26.36
C ASP A 88 -48.60 6.11 -26.66
N GLY A 89 -49.06 7.35 -26.55
CA GLY A 89 -48.30 8.56 -26.88
C GLY A 89 -48.72 9.31 -28.14
N HIS A 90 -47.90 10.29 -28.51
CA HIS A 90 -48.11 11.06 -29.74
C HIS A 90 -47.60 10.28 -30.96
N ILE A 91 -48.40 10.12 -32.01
CA ILE A 91 -47.96 9.40 -33.20
C ILE A 91 -47.02 10.27 -34.04
N ASN A 92 -45.78 9.80 -34.25
CA ASN A 92 -44.91 10.37 -35.27
C ASN A 92 -45.26 9.74 -36.63
N TRP A 93 -46.10 10.43 -37.40
CA TRP A 93 -46.56 9.95 -38.70
C TRP A 93 -45.42 9.79 -39.72
N GLY A 94 -44.43 10.68 -39.73
CA GLY A 94 -43.28 10.58 -40.63
C GLY A 94 -42.47 9.31 -40.40
N SER A 95 -42.15 9.03 -39.13
CA SER A 95 -41.45 7.81 -38.71
C SER A 95 -42.30 6.56 -38.90
N THR A 96 -43.61 6.65 -38.65
CA THR A 96 -44.56 5.54 -38.88
C THR A 96 -44.61 5.12 -40.33
N VAL A 97 -44.72 6.09 -41.24
CA VAL A 97 -44.73 5.83 -42.69
C VAL A 97 -43.41 5.17 -43.11
N LYS A 98 -42.27 5.70 -42.67
CA LYS A 98 -40.95 5.11 -42.95
C LYS A 98 -40.82 3.68 -42.44
N ALA A 99 -41.25 3.42 -41.19
CA ALA A 99 -41.19 2.10 -40.57
C ALA A 99 -42.10 1.08 -41.26
N ARG A 100 -43.29 1.49 -41.72
CA ARG A 100 -44.17 0.64 -42.54
C ARG A 100 -43.52 0.30 -43.86
N TYR A 101 -43.00 1.30 -44.58
CA TYR A 101 -42.33 1.05 -45.86
C TYR A 101 -41.10 0.13 -45.75
N SER A 102 -40.36 0.18 -44.64
CA SER A 102 -39.17 -0.65 -44.43
C SER A 102 -39.47 -2.08 -43.97
N THR A 103 -40.66 -2.36 -43.43
CA THR A 103 -41.01 -3.70 -42.91
C THR A 103 -42.18 -4.33 -43.66
N ASN A 104 -43.35 -3.68 -43.66
CA ASN A 104 -44.51 -4.09 -44.44
C ASN A 104 -45.40 -2.88 -44.75
N PRO A 105 -45.41 -2.39 -46.01
CA PRO A 105 -46.15 -1.18 -46.39
C PRO A 105 -47.66 -1.25 -46.10
N ASN A 106 -48.24 -2.45 -46.04
CA ASN A 106 -49.67 -2.65 -45.82
C ASN A 106 -50.05 -2.88 -44.35
N ASP A 107 -49.09 -2.91 -43.42
CA ASP A 107 -49.39 -3.07 -42.00
C ASP A 107 -49.96 -1.78 -41.40
N ARG A 108 -51.29 -1.68 -41.40
CA ARG A 108 -52.03 -0.54 -40.82
C ARG A 108 -52.02 -0.53 -39.28
N SER A 109 -51.56 -1.60 -38.64
CA SER A 109 -51.52 -1.73 -37.18
C SER A 109 -50.23 -1.20 -36.57
N LEU A 110 -49.19 -0.94 -37.38
CA LEU A 110 -47.87 -0.48 -36.94
C LEU A 110 -47.85 1.05 -36.79
N PHE A 111 -47.52 1.54 -35.61
CA PHE A 111 -47.36 2.97 -35.32
C PHE A 111 -46.03 3.23 -34.61
N VAL A 112 -45.38 4.35 -34.94
CA VAL A 112 -44.26 4.88 -34.16
C VAL A 112 -44.82 5.99 -33.28
N THR A 113 -44.88 5.75 -31.98
CA THR A 113 -45.34 6.73 -30.99
C THR A 113 -44.17 7.32 -30.24
N GLU A 114 -44.28 8.60 -29.91
CA GLU A 114 -43.34 9.37 -29.11
C GLU A 114 -43.95 9.62 -27.74
N ASN A 115 -43.22 9.20 -26.70
CA ASN A 115 -43.56 9.45 -25.31
C ASN A 115 -42.48 10.31 -24.66
N ARG A 116 -42.92 11.23 -23.79
CA ARG A 116 -42.01 11.92 -22.88
C ARG A 116 -41.66 10.95 -21.75
N SER A 117 -40.39 10.62 -21.63
CA SER A 117 -39.86 9.87 -20.50
C SER A 117 -38.88 10.72 -19.72
N GLU A 118 -38.81 10.49 -18.42
CA GLU A 118 -37.73 11.02 -17.58
C GLU A 118 -36.40 10.40 -18.02
N ASP A 119 -35.43 11.26 -18.31
CA ASP A 119 -34.05 10.92 -18.56
C ASP A 119 -33.25 11.15 -17.28
N TYR A 120 -32.69 10.07 -16.76
CA TYR A 120 -31.85 10.06 -15.58
C TYR A 120 -30.36 10.16 -15.93
N ASP A 121 -29.98 9.99 -17.21
CA ASP A 121 -28.59 9.88 -17.63
C ASP A 121 -27.98 11.24 -17.98
N ILE A 122 -28.33 12.27 -17.20
CA ILE A 122 -27.74 13.60 -17.32
C ILE A 122 -26.31 13.61 -16.75
N PRO A 123 -25.43 14.52 -17.23
CA PRO A 123 -24.05 14.60 -16.77
C PRO A 123 -23.87 14.58 -15.25
N GLU A 124 -24.69 15.35 -14.53
CA GLU A 124 -24.62 15.48 -13.08
C GLU A 124 -24.98 14.17 -12.35
N ASN A 125 -25.93 13.41 -12.90
CA ASN A 125 -26.34 12.12 -12.33
C ASN A 125 -25.28 11.04 -12.53
N ILE A 126 -24.61 11.04 -13.68
CA ILE A 126 -23.50 10.10 -13.95
C ILE A 126 -22.33 10.38 -13.00
N VAL A 127 -22.01 11.66 -12.77
CA VAL A 127 -20.98 12.07 -11.78
C VAL A 127 -21.36 11.58 -10.38
N LEU A 128 -22.60 11.82 -9.94
CA LEU A 128 -23.09 11.33 -8.65
C LEU A 128 -23.02 9.80 -8.57
N LYS A 129 -23.47 9.09 -9.60
CA LYS A 129 -23.45 7.63 -9.67
C LYS A 129 -22.02 7.09 -9.59
N ARG A 130 -21.04 7.73 -10.23
CA ARG A 130 -19.63 7.32 -10.12
C ARG A 130 -19.13 7.40 -8.68
N LEU A 131 -19.35 8.52 -7.99
CA LEU A 131 -18.93 8.66 -6.59
C LEU A 131 -19.59 7.60 -5.70
N LEU A 132 -20.90 7.40 -5.84
CA LEU A 132 -21.63 6.39 -5.07
C LEU A 132 -21.15 4.98 -5.36
N SER A 133 -20.76 4.70 -6.61
CA SER A 133 -20.23 3.39 -6.98
C SER A 133 -18.90 3.14 -6.31
N ILE A 134 -17.98 4.13 -6.31
CA ILE A 134 -16.69 4.05 -5.61
C ILE A 134 -16.92 3.80 -4.11
N ILE A 135 -17.71 4.64 -3.45
CA ILE A 135 -18.01 4.48 -2.01
C ILE A 135 -18.58 3.08 -1.73
N TYR A 136 -19.54 2.64 -2.54
CA TYR A 136 -20.18 1.34 -2.37
C TYR A 136 -19.21 0.17 -2.59
N THR A 137 -18.40 0.19 -3.65
CA THR A 137 -17.42 -0.87 -3.93
C THR A 137 -16.37 -0.90 -2.84
N THR A 138 -15.82 0.23 -2.43
CA THR A 138 -14.84 0.30 -1.34
C THR A 138 -15.42 -0.21 -0.03
N LEU A 139 -16.62 0.19 0.37
CA LEU A 139 -17.26 -0.32 1.60
C LEU A 139 -17.57 -1.82 1.54
N ARG A 140 -17.86 -2.36 0.35
CA ARG A 140 -18.12 -3.79 0.16
C ARG A 140 -16.82 -4.59 0.20
N ASP A 141 -15.82 -4.14 -0.54
CA ASP A 141 -14.54 -4.83 -0.73
C ASP A 141 -13.67 -4.70 0.53
N ALA A 142 -13.76 -3.57 1.24
CA ALA A 142 -13.16 -3.40 2.55
C ALA A 142 -14.07 -3.87 3.71
N GLY A 143 -15.25 -4.42 3.43
CA GLY A 143 -16.29 -4.68 4.41
C GLY A 143 -15.96 -5.76 5.45
N GLU A 144 -15.03 -6.67 5.14
CA GLU A 144 -14.48 -7.61 6.13
C GLU A 144 -13.58 -6.88 7.13
N TYR A 145 -12.73 -5.98 6.65
CA TYR A 145 -11.81 -5.20 7.48
C TYR A 145 -12.52 -4.15 8.34
N LEU A 146 -13.60 -3.54 7.83
CA LEU A 146 -14.37 -2.52 8.56
C LEU A 146 -15.19 -3.11 9.73
N LYS A 147 -15.50 -4.41 9.69
CA LYS A 147 -16.29 -5.10 10.74
C LYS A 147 -15.46 -5.55 11.93
N ASP A 148 -14.16 -5.75 11.73
CA ASP A 148 -13.22 -6.07 12.80
C ASP A 148 -12.85 -4.78 13.56
N ASN A 149 -13.83 -4.16 14.23
CA ASN A 149 -13.74 -3.12 15.27
C ASN A 149 -12.38 -2.39 15.43
N TYR A 150 -11.86 -1.77 14.37
CA TYR A 150 -10.68 -0.92 14.51
C TYR A 150 -11.08 0.39 15.15
N ASP A 151 -10.40 0.79 16.24
CA ASP A 151 -10.70 2.01 17.01
C ASP A 151 -10.72 3.28 16.11
N TRP A 152 -9.93 3.30 15.03
CA TRP A 152 -9.83 4.44 14.11
C TRP A 152 -10.96 4.52 13.06
N VAL A 153 -11.44 3.37 12.54
CA VAL A 153 -12.69 3.31 11.76
C VAL A 153 -13.88 3.62 12.68
N THR A 154 -13.77 3.20 13.94
CA THR A 154 -14.74 3.40 14.99
C THR A 154 -14.97 4.86 15.31
N ASP A 155 -13.91 5.66 15.44
CA ASP A 155 -14.05 7.08 15.70
C ASP A 155 -14.70 7.86 14.54
N ARG A 156 -14.56 7.40 13.30
CA ARG A 156 -15.08 8.10 12.10
C ARG A 156 -16.42 7.61 11.60
N TRP A 157 -16.68 6.30 11.68
CA TRP A 157 -17.90 5.67 11.19
C TRP A 157 -18.74 5.02 12.31
N GLN A 158 -18.18 4.55 13.44
CA GLN A 158 -18.99 3.86 14.47
C GLN A 158 -19.88 4.76 15.34
N ALA A 159 -19.74 6.09 15.31
CA ALA A 159 -20.81 6.95 15.83
C ALA A 159 -22.17 6.57 15.19
N ASN A 160 -22.13 6.00 13.97
CA ASN A 160 -23.23 5.38 13.29
C ASN A 160 -22.79 4.02 12.69
N ASN A 161 -22.62 2.96 13.49
CA ASN A 161 -22.44 1.59 12.96
C ASN A 161 -23.54 1.21 11.94
N ASP A 162 -24.71 1.83 12.05
CA ASP A 162 -25.82 1.71 11.09
C ASP A 162 -25.56 2.43 9.75
N LEU A 163 -24.60 3.36 9.67
CA LEU A 163 -24.35 4.21 8.49
C LEU A 163 -23.79 3.41 7.33
N ILE A 164 -22.79 2.54 7.53
CA ILE A 164 -22.24 1.68 6.46
C ILE A 164 -23.36 0.84 5.84
N ASP A 165 -24.14 0.19 6.70
CA ASP A 165 -25.33 -0.58 6.35
C ASP A 165 -26.38 0.30 5.65
N GLU A 166 -26.60 1.53 6.11
CA GLU A 166 -27.52 2.50 5.52
C GLU A 166 -27.06 2.95 4.13
N VAL A 167 -25.75 3.19 3.92
CA VAL A 167 -25.20 3.53 2.60
C VAL A 167 -25.45 2.39 1.64
N GLN A 168 -25.05 1.17 2.01
CA GLN A 168 -25.19 0.00 1.16
C GLN A 168 -26.66 -0.21 0.80
N ARG A 169 -27.56 -0.18 1.79
CA ARG A 169 -29.01 -0.28 1.55
C ARG A 169 -29.54 0.87 0.68
N THR A 170 -29.08 2.10 0.89
CA THR A 170 -29.51 3.27 0.14
C THR A 170 -29.09 3.16 -1.32
N VAL A 171 -27.83 2.84 -1.60
CA VAL A 171 -27.33 2.68 -2.97
C VAL A 171 -28.01 1.50 -3.69
N GLU A 172 -28.20 0.38 -3.01
CA GLU A 172 -28.82 -0.83 -3.59
C GLU A 172 -30.33 -0.69 -3.83
N ARG A 173 -31.06 -0.01 -2.94
CA ARG A 173 -32.53 0.01 -2.96
C ARG A 173 -33.11 1.29 -3.54
N ASN A 174 -32.34 2.37 -3.64
CA ASN A 174 -32.86 3.65 -4.13
C ASN A 174 -33.20 3.57 -5.62
N VAL A 175 -34.49 3.83 -5.92
CA VAL A 175 -35.03 3.75 -7.28
C VAL A 175 -34.38 4.74 -8.25
N HIS A 176 -33.98 5.93 -7.78
CA HIS A 176 -33.34 6.94 -8.63
C HIS A 176 -31.92 6.53 -8.98
N VAL A 177 -31.14 6.04 -8.01
CA VAL A 177 -29.77 5.54 -8.24
C VAL A 177 -29.73 4.35 -9.20
N ARG A 178 -30.75 3.48 -9.16
CA ARG A 178 -30.90 2.34 -10.08
C ARG A 178 -31.35 2.73 -11.49
N ARG A 179 -31.98 3.89 -11.66
CA ARG A 179 -32.44 4.39 -12.96
C ARG A 179 -31.36 5.13 -13.73
N ILE A 180 -30.35 5.65 -13.04
CA ILE A 180 -29.13 6.18 -13.65
C ILE A 180 -28.32 4.99 -14.14
N ARG A 181 -27.94 4.98 -15.41
CA ARG A 181 -27.05 3.95 -15.96
C ARG A 181 -25.70 3.95 -15.24
N ASP A 182 -25.00 2.82 -15.30
CA ASP A 182 -23.63 2.76 -14.80
C ASP A 182 -22.70 3.60 -15.72
N PRO A 183 -21.77 4.40 -15.14
CA PRO A 183 -20.79 5.16 -15.90
C PRO A 183 -19.88 4.24 -16.70
N GLU A 184 -19.53 4.64 -17.92
CA GLU A 184 -18.50 3.96 -18.69
C GLU A 184 -17.11 4.18 -18.07
N THR A 185 -16.10 3.38 -18.43
CA THR A 185 -14.76 3.45 -17.82
C THR A 185 -14.11 4.84 -17.95
N TYR A 186 -14.33 5.53 -19.07
CA TYR A 186 -13.79 6.89 -19.27
C TYR A 186 -14.67 7.99 -18.64
N GLU A 187 -15.80 7.63 -18.05
CA GLU A 187 -16.73 8.56 -17.41
C GLU A 187 -16.53 8.60 -15.88
N PRO A 188 -16.65 9.79 -15.27
CA PRO A 188 -17.11 11.05 -15.85
C PRO A 188 -16.03 11.80 -16.64
N THR A 189 -16.43 12.40 -17.77
CA THR A 189 -15.55 13.30 -18.54
C THR A 189 -15.39 14.66 -17.84
N GLU A 190 -14.31 15.40 -18.14
CA GLU A 190 -14.09 16.76 -17.61
C GLU A 190 -15.29 17.70 -17.81
N ARG A 191 -15.97 17.59 -18.95
CA ARG A 191 -17.19 18.36 -19.22
C ARG A 191 -18.31 18.01 -18.25
N MET A 192 -18.46 16.74 -17.90
CA MET A 192 -19.49 16.27 -16.96
C MET A 192 -19.18 16.74 -15.54
N LEU A 193 -17.92 16.62 -15.10
CA LEU A 193 -17.44 17.15 -13.82
C LEU A 193 -17.71 18.66 -13.72
N THR A 194 -17.29 19.43 -14.73
CA THR A 194 -17.52 20.88 -14.77
C THR A 194 -19.02 21.22 -14.73
N THR A 195 -19.87 20.42 -15.39
CA THR A 195 -21.33 20.64 -15.36
C THR A 195 -21.89 20.41 -13.96
N ALA A 196 -21.44 19.34 -13.29
CA ALA A 196 -21.87 19.00 -11.93
C ALA A 196 -21.39 20.03 -10.89
N GLU A 197 -20.15 20.54 -11.01
CA GLU A 197 -19.60 21.60 -10.14
C GLU A 197 -20.38 22.91 -10.21
N ASN A 198 -20.88 23.25 -11.40
CA ASN A 198 -21.68 24.44 -11.62
C ASN A 198 -23.18 24.22 -11.38
N SER A 199 -23.57 23.04 -10.89
CA SER A 199 -24.97 22.72 -10.66
C SER A 199 -25.56 23.53 -9.51
N ARG A 200 -26.85 23.87 -9.62
CA ARG A 200 -27.57 24.55 -8.55
C ARG A 200 -27.82 23.66 -7.34
N GLN A 201 -27.86 22.34 -7.54
CA GLN A 201 -28.04 21.40 -6.44
C GLN A 201 -26.70 21.05 -5.80
N GLU A 202 -26.68 21.08 -4.48
CA GLU A 202 -25.48 20.87 -3.66
C GLU A 202 -24.91 19.46 -3.80
N ILE A 203 -25.76 18.42 -3.85
CA ILE A 203 -25.33 17.02 -4.01
C ILE A 203 -24.43 16.82 -5.22
N TYR A 204 -24.69 17.50 -6.35
CA TYR A 204 -23.87 17.37 -7.55
C TYR A 204 -22.55 18.14 -7.46
N ARG A 205 -22.59 19.33 -6.84
CA ARG A 205 -21.37 20.13 -6.63
C ARG A 205 -20.41 19.39 -5.71
N GLU A 206 -20.92 18.86 -4.61
CA GLU A 206 -20.13 18.05 -3.69
C GLU A 206 -19.63 16.78 -4.39
N ALA A 207 -20.50 16.05 -5.09
CA ALA A 207 -20.07 14.83 -5.78
C ALA A 207 -18.92 15.06 -6.76
N ALA A 208 -18.99 16.14 -7.54
CA ALA A 208 -17.93 16.50 -8.48
C ALA A 208 -16.64 16.91 -7.76
N LYS A 209 -16.74 17.71 -6.69
CA LYS A 209 -15.60 18.11 -5.86
C LYS A 209 -14.88 16.90 -5.26
N ARG A 210 -15.63 15.96 -4.67
CA ARG A 210 -15.07 14.72 -4.08
C ARG A 210 -14.40 13.85 -5.13
N LEU A 211 -14.98 13.72 -6.31
CA LEU A 211 -14.35 12.97 -7.40
C LEU A 211 -13.05 13.61 -7.89
N ARG A 212 -12.97 14.94 -7.94
CA ARG A 212 -11.70 15.62 -8.25
C ARG A 212 -10.66 15.43 -7.16
N GLU A 213 -11.03 15.50 -5.89
CA GLU A 213 -10.13 15.23 -4.75
C GLU A 213 -9.57 13.80 -4.83
N ARG A 214 -10.41 12.82 -5.19
CA ARG A 214 -9.95 11.45 -5.47
C ARG A 214 -9.01 11.40 -6.67
N GLN A 215 -9.36 12.04 -7.79
CA GLN A 215 -8.50 12.08 -8.98
C GLN A 215 -7.13 12.70 -8.68
N GLN A 216 -7.08 13.76 -7.87
CA GLN A 216 -5.82 14.37 -7.42
C GLN A 216 -4.98 13.37 -6.64
N LEU A 217 -5.59 12.66 -5.68
CA LEU A 217 -4.91 11.62 -4.91
C LEU A 217 -4.32 10.53 -5.82
N PHE A 218 -5.12 10.00 -6.74
CA PHE A 218 -4.73 8.95 -7.69
C PHE A 218 -3.79 9.43 -8.81
N ASN A 219 -3.69 10.73 -9.06
CA ASN A 219 -2.75 11.31 -10.02
C ASN A 219 -1.43 11.71 -9.36
N GLY A 220 -1.23 11.42 -8.06
CA GLY A 220 -0.04 11.81 -7.34
C GLY A 220 0.05 13.32 -7.12
N ASP A 221 -1.04 13.96 -6.72
CA ASP A 221 -0.96 15.33 -6.22
C ASP A 221 -0.22 15.35 -4.88
N ARG A 222 0.87 16.13 -4.81
CA ARG A 222 1.76 16.20 -3.63
C ARG A 222 0.99 16.56 -2.37
N GLU A 223 0.12 17.56 -2.42
CA GLU A 223 -0.62 18.03 -1.24
C GLU A 223 -1.65 16.98 -0.78
N ALA A 224 -2.28 16.29 -1.74
CA ALA A 224 -3.22 15.22 -1.44
C ALA A 224 -2.53 14.02 -0.75
N LEU A 225 -1.38 13.59 -1.26
CA LEU A 225 -0.57 12.51 -0.67
C LEU A 225 0.00 12.91 0.68
N HIS A 226 0.57 14.11 0.80
CA HIS A 226 1.07 14.64 2.07
C HIS A 226 -0.04 14.66 3.13
N THR A 227 -1.24 15.13 2.76
CA THR A 227 -2.41 15.11 3.65
C THR A 227 -2.79 13.69 4.05
N LEU A 228 -2.75 12.74 3.10
CA LEU A 228 -3.02 11.33 3.37
C LEU A 228 -2.04 10.75 4.39
N LEU A 229 -0.73 10.91 4.17
CA LEU A 229 0.30 10.40 5.07
C LEU A 229 0.19 11.03 6.46
N LYS A 230 -0.08 12.33 6.52
CA LYS A 230 -0.30 13.05 7.78
C LYS A 230 -1.51 12.52 8.54
N GLN A 231 -2.58 12.19 7.84
CA GLN A 231 -3.78 11.60 8.42
C GLN A 231 -3.64 10.10 8.71
N THR A 232 -2.66 9.42 8.12
CA THR A 232 -2.38 8.00 8.33
C THR A 232 -1.48 7.77 9.54
N ALA A 233 -0.51 8.66 9.80
CA ALA A 233 0.44 8.60 10.91
C ALA A 233 -0.15 8.98 12.30
N ILE A 234 -1.30 8.42 12.67
CA ILE A 234 -2.00 8.82 13.91
C ILE A 234 -1.36 8.15 15.13
N THR A 235 -1.00 6.87 15.04
CA THR A 235 -0.44 6.10 16.15
C THR A 235 1.09 6.00 16.06
N PRO A 236 1.78 5.69 17.17
CA PRO A 236 3.23 5.44 17.17
C PRO A 236 3.65 4.30 16.23
N ASP A 237 2.82 3.27 16.09
CA ASP A 237 3.09 2.12 15.24
C ASP A 237 2.97 2.51 13.75
N ASP A 238 1.99 3.34 13.38
CA ASP A 238 1.90 3.93 12.03
C ASP A 238 3.16 4.76 11.70
N GLN A 239 3.73 5.47 12.69
CA GLN A 239 4.95 6.25 12.48
C GLN A 239 6.18 5.36 12.30
N ALA A 240 6.23 4.19 12.94
CA ALA A 240 7.31 3.23 12.75
C ALA A 240 7.31 2.66 11.33
N ARG A 241 6.14 2.29 10.80
CA ARG A 241 6.00 1.81 9.41
C ARG A 241 6.37 2.86 8.37
N LEU A 242 5.95 4.10 8.58
CA LEU A 242 6.35 5.19 7.69
C LEU A 242 7.87 5.43 7.76
N PHE A 243 8.47 5.30 8.93
CA PHE A 243 9.92 5.38 9.08
C PHE A 243 10.65 4.25 8.35
N GLU A 244 10.16 3.03 8.40
CA GLU A 244 10.68 1.90 7.62
C GLU A 244 10.61 2.16 6.11
N LEU A 245 9.45 2.59 5.62
CA LEU A 245 9.25 2.93 4.21
C LEU A 245 10.19 4.06 3.77
N TYR A 246 10.43 5.04 4.65
CA TYR A 246 11.35 6.13 4.38
C TYR A 246 12.77 5.61 4.20
N VAL A 247 13.23 4.75 5.11
CA VAL A 247 14.55 4.11 5.00
C VAL A 247 14.65 3.29 3.72
N LEU A 248 13.63 2.51 3.38
CA LEU A 248 13.59 1.71 2.15
C LEU A 248 13.78 2.56 0.89
N PHE A 249 13.07 3.70 0.79
CA PHE A 249 13.25 4.60 -0.34
C PHE A 249 14.64 5.23 -0.41
N ARG A 250 15.26 5.55 0.74
CA ARG A 250 16.65 6.03 0.77
C ARG A 250 17.64 5.00 0.23
N PHE A 251 17.41 3.72 0.52
CA PHE A 251 18.17 2.62 -0.07
C PHE A 251 18.01 2.59 -1.59
N ILE A 252 16.78 2.66 -2.10
CA ILE A 252 16.50 2.65 -3.54
C ILE A 252 17.18 3.83 -4.23
N ASP A 253 16.98 5.05 -3.71
CA ASP A 253 17.53 6.30 -4.24
C ASP A 253 19.06 6.28 -4.28
N THR A 254 19.68 5.86 -3.17
CA THR A 254 21.14 5.76 -3.08
C THR A 254 21.69 4.71 -4.05
N LEU A 255 21.02 3.57 -4.22
CA LEU A 255 21.47 2.52 -5.13
C LEU A 255 21.32 2.92 -6.60
N GLU A 256 20.24 3.63 -6.96
CA GLU A 256 20.05 4.21 -8.30
C GLU A 256 21.20 5.16 -8.63
N ASP A 257 21.54 6.07 -7.72
CA ASP A 257 22.65 7.01 -7.85
C ASP A 257 24.02 6.29 -7.97
N LEU A 258 24.25 5.24 -7.20
CA LEU A 258 25.52 4.51 -7.20
C LEU A 258 25.74 3.62 -8.43
N GLN A 259 24.67 3.04 -8.98
CA GLN A 259 24.74 2.18 -10.17
C GLN A 259 24.49 2.95 -11.48
N GLU A 260 24.15 4.24 -11.40
CA GLU A 260 23.79 5.08 -12.56
C GLU A 260 22.69 4.44 -13.43
N THR A 261 21.81 3.63 -12.81
CA THR A 261 20.80 2.81 -13.49
C THR A 261 19.52 2.79 -12.67
N SER A 262 18.40 3.04 -13.33
CA SER A 262 17.10 3.04 -12.66
C SER A 262 16.67 1.63 -12.24
N PRO A 263 16.10 1.47 -11.04
CA PRO A 263 15.60 0.19 -10.54
C PRO A 263 14.46 -0.37 -11.40
N VAL A 264 14.53 -1.67 -11.64
CA VAL A 264 13.40 -2.47 -12.11
C VAL A 264 12.71 -3.05 -10.88
N PHE A 265 11.59 -2.47 -10.54
CA PHE A 265 10.73 -2.97 -9.48
C PHE A 265 9.86 -4.12 -10.00
N GLN A 266 9.60 -5.11 -9.14
CA GLN A 266 8.79 -6.28 -9.51
C GLN A 266 7.54 -6.34 -8.64
N THR A 267 6.38 -6.51 -9.26
CA THR A 267 5.15 -6.83 -8.53
C THR A 267 5.29 -8.21 -7.90
N ILE A 268 5.12 -8.28 -6.58
CA ILE A 268 5.17 -9.51 -5.78
C ILE A 268 4.12 -10.49 -6.30
N GLN A 269 4.53 -11.44 -7.14
CA GLN A 269 3.71 -12.60 -7.48
C GLN A 269 3.97 -13.67 -6.43
N SER A 270 2.89 -14.23 -5.85
CA SER A 270 2.91 -15.16 -4.71
C SER A 270 4.15 -16.06 -4.69
N GLY A 271 5.06 -15.78 -3.75
CA GLY A 271 6.33 -16.49 -3.58
C GLY A 271 7.54 -15.88 -4.31
N ARG A 272 7.57 -14.56 -4.54
CA ARG A 272 8.78 -13.75 -4.78
C ARG A 272 8.57 -12.32 -4.26
N GLN A 273 9.23 -11.96 -3.16
CA GLN A 273 9.11 -10.63 -2.51
C GLN A 273 10.31 -9.71 -2.80
N GLU A 274 10.68 -9.58 -4.09
CA GLU A 274 11.72 -8.65 -4.55
C GLU A 274 11.12 -7.24 -4.69
N VAL A 275 11.58 -6.27 -3.91
CA VAL A 275 11.10 -4.87 -3.97
C VAL A 275 11.64 -4.20 -5.22
N ALA A 276 12.95 -4.26 -5.37
CA ALA A 276 13.68 -3.60 -6.43
C ALA A 276 14.84 -4.49 -6.89
N ARG A 277 15.04 -4.56 -8.19
CA ARG A 277 16.26 -5.10 -8.80
C ARG A 277 16.96 -4.02 -9.60
N ILE A 278 18.24 -3.84 -9.36
CA ILE A 278 19.09 -2.91 -10.11
C ILE A 278 20.12 -3.74 -10.85
N ASP A 279 19.98 -3.78 -12.17
CA ASP A 279 20.88 -4.50 -13.07
C ASP A 279 21.99 -3.54 -13.55
N GLY A 280 23.18 -3.63 -12.96
CA GLY A 280 24.32 -2.76 -13.26
C GLY A 280 25.61 -3.54 -13.53
N LYS A 281 26.72 -3.08 -12.95
CA LYS A 281 27.98 -3.87 -12.96
C LYS A 281 27.87 -5.12 -12.07
N GLN A 282 27.02 -5.03 -11.06
CA GLN A 282 26.59 -6.11 -10.19
C GLN A 282 25.06 -6.14 -10.24
N GLU A 283 24.47 -7.32 -10.11
CA GLU A 283 23.03 -7.47 -9.94
C GLU A 283 22.72 -7.25 -8.45
N ILE A 284 21.91 -6.24 -8.15
CA ILE A 284 21.53 -5.91 -6.78
C ILE A 284 20.04 -6.17 -6.62
N VAL A 285 19.66 -6.94 -5.61
CA VAL A 285 18.26 -7.25 -5.29
C VAL A 285 17.97 -6.78 -3.87
N LEU A 286 16.94 -5.96 -3.73
CA LEU A 286 16.44 -5.43 -2.47
C LEU A 286 15.18 -6.18 -2.06
N TYR A 287 15.15 -6.66 -0.82
CA TYR A 287 14.01 -7.35 -0.21
C TYR A 287 13.57 -6.58 1.03
N HIS A 288 12.27 -6.58 1.32
CA HIS A 288 11.65 -5.92 2.47
C HIS A 288 10.50 -6.79 2.99
N ASP A 289 10.58 -7.21 4.26
CA ASP A 289 9.64 -8.14 4.93
C ASP A 289 9.31 -9.46 4.18
N THR A 290 8.75 -10.42 4.90
CA THR A 290 8.28 -11.74 4.52
C THR A 290 9.04 -12.50 3.41
N SER A 291 10.16 -13.07 3.86
CA SER A 291 10.68 -14.36 3.40
C SER A 291 11.24 -14.38 1.97
N ALA A 292 12.55 -14.15 1.90
CA ALA A 292 13.40 -14.67 0.83
C ALA A 292 13.55 -16.22 0.87
N ALA A 293 12.54 -16.93 1.36
CA ALA A 293 12.47 -18.38 1.40
C ALA A 293 12.54 -19.00 0.00
N ASP A 294 12.09 -18.25 -1.01
CA ASP A 294 12.13 -18.63 -2.43
C ASP A 294 13.57 -18.78 -2.97
N ARG A 295 14.53 -18.17 -2.26
CA ARG A 295 15.99 -18.28 -2.50
C ARG A 295 16.70 -19.16 -1.45
N GLY A 296 15.96 -19.78 -0.54
CA GLY A 296 16.49 -20.62 0.53
C GLY A 296 17.17 -19.82 1.66
N LEU A 297 16.83 -18.54 1.82
CA LEU A 297 17.30 -17.71 2.94
C LEU A 297 16.57 -18.07 4.23
N SER A 298 17.31 -18.26 5.33
CA SER A 298 16.74 -18.59 6.64
C SER A 298 17.59 -18.06 7.79
N PHE A 299 16.94 -17.67 8.89
CA PHE A 299 17.53 -17.07 10.08
C PHE A 299 17.31 -17.94 11.34
N ARG A 300 17.56 -19.25 11.23
CA ARG A 300 17.25 -20.19 12.32
C ARG A 300 18.33 -20.20 13.40
N THR A 301 17.91 -19.91 14.63
CA THR A 301 18.76 -19.96 15.84
C THR A 301 18.90 -21.37 16.45
N ASP A 302 18.30 -22.39 15.84
CA ASP A 302 18.08 -23.74 16.43
C ASP A 302 19.35 -24.61 16.63
N THR A 303 20.55 -24.05 16.63
CA THR A 303 21.76 -24.80 17.00
C THR A 303 22.26 -24.36 18.38
N VAL A 304 21.96 -25.20 19.39
CA VAL A 304 22.82 -25.28 20.58
C VAL A 304 24.24 -25.56 20.05
N PRO A 305 25.25 -24.75 20.38
CA PRO A 305 26.62 -25.09 20.01
C PRO A 305 26.95 -26.42 20.68
N ASP A 306 27.29 -27.43 19.89
CA ASP A 306 27.50 -28.83 20.34
C ASP A 306 28.57 -28.96 21.46
N ASP A 307 29.36 -27.90 21.68
CA ASP A 307 30.51 -27.89 22.60
C ASP A 307 30.40 -26.91 23.78
N ARG A 308 29.23 -26.30 24.08
CA ARG A 308 29.06 -25.55 25.35
C ARG A 308 27.73 -25.80 26.05
N ASP A 309 27.80 -25.84 27.37
CA ASP A 309 26.60 -25.78 28.20
C ASP A 309 25.85 -24.47 27.91
N PRO A 310 24.52 -24.52 27.68
CA PRO A 310 23.72 -23.32 27.51
C PRO A 310 23.76 -22.49 28.79
N THR A 311 23.83 -21.17 28.63
CA THR A 311 23.72 -20.23 29.74
C THR A 311 22.35 -20.37 30.41
N ARG A 312 22.22 -19.90 31.65
CA ARG A 312 20.93 -19.93 32.37
C ARG A 312 19.80 -19.24 31.61
N ALA A 313 20.08 -18.18 30.85
CA ALA A 313 19.09 -17.49 30.04
C ALA A 313 18.64 -18.33 28.84
N GLU A 314 19.59 -18.96 28.14
CA GLU A 314 19.31 -19.90 27.03
C GLU A 314 18.50 -21.11 27.53
N GLN A 315 18.86 -21.67 28.70
CA GLN A 315 18.08 -22.76 29.32
C GLN A 315 16.66 -22.33 29.68
N VAL A 316 16.46 -21.12 30.20
CA VAL A 316 15.11 -20.62 30.55
C VAL A 316 14.26 -20.42 29.31
N GLN A 317 14.81 -19.86 28.23
CA GLN A 317 14.09 -19.70 26.96
C GLN A 317 13.75 -21.06 26.34
N GLN A 318 14.70 -22.00 26.32
CA GLN A 318 14.48 -23.35 25.84
C GLN A 318 13.42 -24.09 26.67
N THR A 319 13.48 -23.99 27.99
CA THR A 319 12.48 -24.61 28.88
C THR A 319 11.10 -23.99 28.71
N ALA A 320 11.00 -22.67 28.55
CA ALA A 320 9.73 -21.99 28.31
C ALA A 320 9.09 -22.44 26.98
N ARG A 321 9.91 -22.62 25.93
CA ARG A 321 9.49 -23.17 24.64
C ARG A 321 8.99 -24.60 24.75
N ASP A 322 9.73 -25.46 25.45
CA ASP A 322 9.34 -26.87 25.62
C ASP A 322 8.01 -26.97 26.39
N VAL A 323 7.83 -26.14 27.42
CA VAL A 323 6.57 -26.06 28.18
C VAL A 323 5.43 -25.55 27.30
N ALA A 324 5.64 -24.49 26.52
CA ALA A 324 4.62 -23.96 25.61
C ALA A 324 4.23 -24.97 24.53
N SER A 325 5.22 -25.62 23.90
CA SER A 325 5.00 -26.60 22.82
C SER A 325 4.19 -27.80 23.31
N ASN A 326 4.51 -28.30 24.50
CA ASN A 326 3.79 -29.39 25.13
C ASN A 326 2.38 -28.98 25.58
N TYR A 327 2.19 -27.73 26.02
CA TYR A 327 0.89 -27.23 26.49
C TYR A 327 -0.10 -27.02 25.34
N PHE A 328 0.36 -26.55 24.18
CA PHE A 328 -0.49 -26.26 23.02
C PHE A 328 -0.48 -27.34 21.93
N ASP A 329 0.26 -28.43 22.10
CA ASP A 329 0.47 -29.52 21.12
C ASP A 329 0.87 -28.99 19.73
N LYS A 330 1.76 -28.00 19.74
CA LYS A 330 2.31 -27.32 18.54
C LYS A 330 3.81 -27.15 18.72
N ASN A 331 4.58 -27.47 17.68
CA ASN A 331 6.01 -27.16 17.67
C ASN A 331 6.19 -25.65 17.45
N PHE A 332 6.44 -24.90 18.53
CA PHE A 332 6.89 -23.52 18.38
C PHE A 332 8.32 -23.56 17.85
N GLN A 333 8.53 -23.14 16.60
CA GLN A 333 9.86 -22.83 16.11
C GLN A 333 10.33 -21.54 16.77
N ASN A 334 11.63 -21.36 16.98
CA ASN A 334 12.20 -20.03 17.21
C ASN A 334 12.01 -19.24 15.92
N HIS A 335 10.79 -18.77 15.66
CA HIS A 335 10.65 -17.47 15.03
C HIS A 335 11.14 -16.50 16.12
N THR A 336 12.40 -16.09 16.03
CA THR A 336 12.69 -14.68 16.33
C THR A 336 11.61 -13.90 15.57
N GLY A 337 10.97 -12.93 16.22
CA GLY A 337 9.84 -12.19 15.65
C GLY A 337 10.07 -11.86 14.18
N ARG A 338 8.98 -11.91 13.40
CA ARG A 338 8.92 -11.54 11.98
C ARG A 338 9.97 -10.45 11.66
N PRO A 339 10.89 -10.67 10.71
CA PRO A 339 11.99 -9.73 10.49
C PRO A 339 11.51 -8.46 9.77
N ASP A 340 11.55 -7.32 10.48
CA ASP A 340 11.39 -5.96 9.94
C ASP A 340 12.72 -5.51 9.26
N VAL A 341 13.20 -6.33 8.32
CA VAL A 341 14.58 -6.28 7.81
C VAL A 341 14.58 -5.94 6.32
N ILE A 342 15.45 -5.00 5.94
CA ILE A 342 15.84 -4.78 4.56
C ILE A 342 17.05 -5.66 4.27
N VAL A 343 16.91 -6.55 3.29
CA VAL A 343 18.02 -7.40 2.83
C VAL A 343 18.47 -6.92 1.45
N LEU A 344 19.75 -6.60 1.34
CA LEU A 344 20.40 -6.32 0.06
C LEU A 344 21.24 -7.53 -0.34
N GLU A 345 20.88 -8.16 -1.45
CA GLU A 345 21.68 -9.21 -2.08
C GLU A 345 22.46 -8.62 -3.25
N ILE A 346 23.77 -8.73 -3.21
CA ILE A 346 24.66 -8.27 -4.27
C ILE A 346 25.28 -9.48 -4.93
N LYS A 347 24.91 -9.71 -6.18
CA LYS A 347 25.45 -10.75 -7.03
C LYS A 347 26.44 -10.17 -8.03
N SER A 348 27.60 -10.79 -8.11
CA SER A 348 28.61 -10.46 -9.10
C SER A 348 28.90 -11.63 -10.00
N ASP A 349 29.13 -11.32 -11.27
CA ASP A 349 29.46 -12.30 -12.27
C ASP A 349 30.99 -12.38 -12.40
N ASN A 350 31.52 -13.58 -12.14
CA ASN A 350 32.88 -14.03 -12.46
C ASN A 350 34.00 -13.69 -11.44
N PRO A 351 34.20 -14.50 -10.38
CA PRO A 351 33.41 -15.69 -10.00
C PRO A 351 32.02 -15.29 -9.49
N ILE A 352 31.05 -16.20 -9.59
CA ILE A 352 29.71 -15.95 -9.03
C ILE A 352 29.82 -15.91 -7.50
N THR A 353 29.73 -14.71 -6.93
CA THR A 353 29.75 -14.47 -5.49
C THR A 353 28.50 -13.70 -5.09
N TYR A 354 28.04 -13.99 -3.87
CA TYR A 354 26.90 -13.34 -3.24
C TYR A 354 27.39 -12.64 -1.98
N GLU A 355 27.08 -11.37 -1.86
CA GLU A 355 27.32 -10.57 -0.66
C GLU A 355 25.97 -10.08 -0.13
N TYR A 356 25.84 -9.98 1.20
CA TYR A 356 24.58 -9.58 1.84
C TYR A 356 24.79 -8.42 2.80
N LEU A 357 23.93 -7.41 2.72
CA LEU A 357 23.74 -6.42 3.77
C LEU A 357 22.37 -6.65 4.40
N ILE A 358 22.33 -6.65 5.72
CA ILE A 358 21.13 -6.75 6.54
C ILE A 358 20.97 -5.41 7.26
N ALA A 359 19.85 -4.74 7.02
CA ALA A 359 19.48 -3.52 7.73
C ALA A 359 18.23 -3.72 8.57
N GLU A 360 18.35 -3.42 9.87
CA GLU A 360 17.23 -3.36 10.81
C GLU A 360 16.82 -1.90 10.99
N VAL A 361 15.51 -1.64 11.12
CA VAL A 361 14.99 -0.28 11.30
C VAL A 361 14.20 -0.17 12.60
N LYS A 362 14.51 0.82 13.44
CA LYS A 362 13.77 1.06 14.70
C LYS A 362 13.41 2.54 14.85
N HIS A 363 12.12 2.87 14.76
CA HIS A 363 11.62 4.20 15.07
C HIS A 363 11.47 4.41 16.59
N SER A 364 12.60 4.53 17.30
CA SER A 364 12.62 4.74 18.75
C SER A 364 13.92 5.37 19.21
N THR A 365 13.84 6.31 20.15
CA THR A 365 14.99 6.86 20.88
C THR A 365 15.29 6.13 22.20
N ARG A 366 14.50 5.10 22.55
CA ARG A 366 14.68 4.36 23.81
C ARG A 366 15.87 3.42 23.70
N GLU A 367 16.83 3.56 24.62
CA GLU A 367 18.04 2.73 24.68
C GLU A 367 17.73 1.22 24.67
N GLU A 368 16.67 0.78 25.38
CA GLU A 368 16.25 -0.62 25.41
C GLU A 368 15.83 -1.14 24.03
N THR A 369 15.08 -0.34 23.26
CA THR A 369 14.67 -0.69 21.89
C THR A 369 15.88 -0.76 20.97
N ILE A 370 16.79 0.21 21.08
CA ILE A 370 18.01 0.25 20.25
C ILE A 370 18.90 -0.95 20.57
N ARG A 371 19.12 -1.27 21.85
CA ARG A 371 19.87 -2.45 22.27
C ARG A 371 19.25 -3.76 21.78
N THR A 372 17.92 -3.81 21.71
CA THR A 372 17.20 -4.95 21.14
C THR A 372 17.45 -5.03 19.63
N GLY A 373 17.35 -3.90 18.91
CA GLY A 373 17.69 -3.82 17.49
C GLY A 373 19.12 -4.26 17.19
N ILE A 374 20.12 -3.80 17.96
CA ILE A 374 21.53 -4.23 17.83
C ILE A 374 21.63 -5.75 17.93
N LYS A 375 20.97 -6.34 18.93
CA LYS A 375 20.97 -7.78 19.14
C LYS A 375 20.31 -8.50 17.97
N GLU A 376 19.16 -8.03 17.50
CA GLU A 376 18.42 -8.60 16.36
C GLU A 376 19.26 -8.57 15.09
N THR A 377 19.89 -7.43 14.74
CA THR A 377 20.78 -7.31 13.58
C THR A 377 21.95 -8.31 13.65
N LEU A 378 22.57 -8.45 14.82
CA LEU A 378 23.66 -9.42 15.02
C LEU A 378 23.18 -10.87 14.91
N GLU A 379 21.99 -11.19 15.43
CA GLU A 379 21.37 -12.50 15.27
C GLU A 379 21.10 -12.78 13.79
N TYR A 380 20.56 -11.82 13.04
CA TYR A 380 20.33 -11.99 11.60
C TYR A 380 21.61 -12.27 10.84
N LEU A 381 22.69 -11.54 11.11
CA LEU A 381 24.00 -11.80 10.48
C LEU A 381 24.56 -13.16 10.86
N GLY A 382 24.63 -13.45 12.16
CA GLY A 382 25.23 -14.69 12.67
C GLY A 382 24.46 -15.95 12.26
N PHE A 383 23.16 -15.83 12.00
CA PHE A 383 22.30 -16.95 11.60
C PHE A 383 21.84 -16.90 10.14
N LEU A 384 22.34 -15.96 9.33
CA LEU A 384 22.05 -15.89 7.91
C LEU A 384 22.51 -17.17 7.21
N ARG A 385 21.58 -17.90 6.62
CA ARG A 385 21.85 -19.12 5.84
C ARG A 385 21.23 -19.05 4.46
N ILE A 386 21.94 -19.60 3.48
CA ILE A 386 21.43 -19.87 2.13
C ILE A 386 21.53 -21.36 1.88
N ASN A 387 20.42 -21.98 1.50
CA ASN A 387 20.34 -23.42 1.28
C ASN A 387 20.91 -24.21 2.49
N GLU A 388 20.51 -23.81 3.70
CA GLU A 388 20.92 -24.39 4.99
C GLU A 388 22.42 -24.25 5.33
N LYS A 389 23.17 -23.43 4.58
CA LYS A 389 24.58 -23.13 4.87
C LYS A 389 24.75 -21.68 5.31
N TYR A 390 25.46 -21.46 6.42
CA TYR A 390 25.79 -20.11 6.91
C TYR A 390 26.45 -19.27 5.83
N VAL A 391 26.10 -18.00 5.74
CA VAL A 391 26.73 -17.07 4.78
C VAL A 391 28.09 -16.62 5.29
N PHE A 392 28.15 -16.24 6.57
CA PHE A 392 29.37 -15.79 7.25
C PHE A 392 29.98 -16.89 8.13
N GLY A 393 31.29 -16.81 8.43
CA GLY A 393 31.97 -17.69 9.39
C GLY A 393 32.16 -19.16 9.00
N ARG A 394 32.21 -19.50 7.70
CA ARG A 394 32.26 -20.90 7.23
C ARG A 394 33.58 -21.65 7.54
N GLU A 395 34.73 -20.98 7.68
CA GLU A 395 36.04 -21.67 7.63
C GLU A 395 37.16 -21.13 8.56
N THR A 396 36.89 -20.26 9.53
CA THR A 396 37.94 -19.55 10.29
C THR A 396 37.83 -19.74 11.81
N GLU A 397 38.99 -19.84 12.48
CA GLU A 397 39.10 -19.85 13.95
C GLU A 397 38.81 -18.47 14.58
N ASP A 398 38.59 -17.45 13.75
CA ASP A 398 38.40 -16.07 14.19
C ASP A 398 36.91 -15.77 14.43
N LYS A 399 36.56 -15.46 15.68
CA LYS A 399 35.16 -15.29 16.12
C LYS A 399 34.47 -14.08 15.48
N ASN A 400 35.21 -13.16 14.88
CA ASN A 400 34.65 -11.95 14.26
C ASN A 400 34.12 -12.20 12.85
N ASP A 401 34.49 -13.30 12.19
CA ASP A 401 34.06 -13.63 10.83
C ASP A 401 32.59 -14.08 10.75
N ILE A 402 31.92 -14.27 11.90
CA ILE A 402 30.51 -14.68 11.98
C ILE A 402 29.54 -13.53 11.64
N PHE A 403 30.01 -12.28 11.65
CA PHE A 403 29.20 -11.10 11.35
C PHE A 403 29.59 -10.44 10.01
N GLY A 404 30.40 -11.13 9.20
CA GLY A 404 30.94 -10.61 7.95
C GLY A 404 32.08 -9.64 8.14
N SER A 405 32.20 -8.66 7.25
CA SER A 405 33.32 -7.72 7.17
C SER A 405 33.24 -6.52 8.13
N GLY A 406 32.18 -6.45 8.96
CA GLY A 406 31.80 -5.24 9.72
C GLY A 406 30.96 -4.20 8.95
N TRP A 407 30.73 -4.39 7.64
CA TRP A 407 29.85 -3.52 6.84
C TRP A 407 28.53 -4.18 6.47
N ASN A 408 28.36 -5.46 6.82
CA ASN A 408 27.20 -6.27 6.43
C ASN A 408 25.97 -6.02 7.32
N GLY A 409 26.14 -5.42 8.49
CA GLY A 409 25.05 -5.06 9.38
C GLY A 409 24.83 -3.57 9.46
N LEU A 410 23.58 -3.15 9.31
CA LEU A 410 23.14 -1.79 9.55
C LEU A 410 21.96 -1.79 10.52
N LEU A 411 21.98 -0.88 11.49
CA LEU A 411 20.81 -0.54 12.30
C LEU A 411 20.50 0.94 12.08
N VAL A 412 19.30 1.24 11.60
CA VAL A 412 18.82 2.61 11.43
C VAL A 412 17.86 2.95 12.56
N VAL A 413 18.14 4.02 13.29
CA VAL A 413 17.34 4.48 14.43
C VAL A 413 16.82 5.90 14.24
N GLN A 414 15.79 6.25 15.00
CA GLN A 414 15.38 7.64 15.16
C GLN A 414 16.52 8.48 15.78
N ASP A 415 16.62 9.74 15.35
CA ASP A 415 17.64 10.67 15.85
C ASP A 415 17.56 10.88 17.36
N LEU A 416 18.73 10.83 17.99
CA LEU A 416 18.96 10.92 19.42
C LEU A 416 19.48 12.31 19.76
N ASP A 417 19.00 12.88 20.87
CA ASP A 417 19.44 14.20 21.35
C ASP A 417 20.89 14.19 21.91
N GLN A 418 21.54 13.02 21.96
CA GLN A 418 22.87 12.83 22.53
C GLN A 418 23.90 12.58 21.43
N ASN A 419 25.13 13.03 21.66
CA ASN A 419 26.24 12.71 20.76
C ASN A 419 26.50 11.20 20.75
N THR A 420 26.48 10.61 19.56
CA THR A 420 26.79 9.21 19.27
C THR A 420 28.13 9.11 18.53
N LEU A 421 28.60 7.88 18.30
CA LEU A 421 29.81 7.62 17.53
C LEU A 421 29.52 7.83 16.05
N SER A 422 30.42 8.52 15.34
CA SER A 422 30.34 8.62 13.87
C SER A 422 30.60 7.27 13.20
N VAL A 423 30.14 7.09 11.96
CA VAL A 423 30.43 5.89 11.14
C VAL A 423 31.93 5.59 11.07
N ALA A 424 32.75 6.63 11.02
CA ALA A 424 34.20 6.47 10.96
C ALA A 424 34.80 5.91 12.27
N GLU A 425 34.15 6.14 13.40
CA GLU A 425 34.54 5.65 14.74
C GLU A 425 33.98 4.25 15.03
N GLN A 426 32.94 3.82 14.31
CA GLN A 426 32.30 2.50 14.43
C GLN A 426 32.98 1.39 13.60
N LYS A 427 34.11 1.67 12.92
CA LYS A 427 34.74 0.74 11.96
C LYS A 427 35.17 -0.62 12.52
N ASP A 428 35.43 -0.69 13.82
CA ASP A 428 35.84 -1.92 14.49
C ASP A 428 34.64 -2.70 15.06
N GLU A 429 33.43 -2.15 14.95
CA GLU A 429 32.19 -2.78 15.40
C GLU A 429 31.62 -3.72 14.32
N PRO A 430 30.93 -4.81 14.72
CA PRO A 430 30.36 -5.78 13.78
C PRO A 430 29.19 -5.24 12.96
N ILE A 431 28.54 -4.17 13.41
CA ILE A 431 27.44 -3.49 12.71
C ILE A 431 27.64 -1.99 12.78
N THR A 432 27.14 -1.27 11.78
CA THR A 432 27.05 0.20 11.80
C THR A 432 25.68 0.62 12.29
N ILE A 433 25.61 1.64 13.15
CA ILE A 433 24.36 2.26 13.59
C ILE A 433 24.30 3.66 12.98
N LEU A 434 23.19 3.95 12.29
CA LEU A 434 22.90 5.25 11.71
C LEU A 434 21.65 5.86 12.34
N GLN A 435 21.70 7.18 12.51
CA GLN A 435 20.51 7.98 12.76
C GLN A 435 19.84 8.36 11.43
N ALA A 436 18.56 8.69 11.46
CA ALA A 436 17.77 9.01 10.27
C ALA A 436 18.33 10.20 9.50
N GLU A 437 18.79 11.25 10.20
CA GLU A 437 19.39 12.43 9.58
C GLU A 437 20.76 12.14 8.91
N GLU A 438 21.41 11.04 9.30
CA GLU A 438 22.71 10.63 8.75
C GLU A 438 22.58 9.81 7.46
N LEU A 439 21.36 9.34 7.13
CA LEU A 439 21.14 8.40 6.00
C LEU A 439 21.62 8.97 4.67
N ASP A 440 21.26 10.21 4.33
CA ASP A 440 21.59 10.81 3.03
C ASP A 440 23.11 10.95 2.83
N GLU A 441 23.87 11.18 3.90
CA GLU A 441 25.32 11.38 3.84
C GLU A 441 26.11 10.07 3.97
N GLU A 442 25.69 9.18 4.88
CA GLU A 442 26.48 8.01 5.28
C GLU A 442 26.05 6.70 4.60
N LEU A 443 24.78 6.54 4.22
CA LEU A 443 24.33 5.35 3.48
C LEU A 443 25.11 5.13 2.16
N PRO A 444 25.42 6.17 1.35
CA PRO A 444 26.27 6.01 0.18
C PRO A 444 27.68 5.51 0.52
N VAL A 445 28.22 5.85 1.69
CA VAL A 445 29.55 5.40 2.14
C VAL A 445 29.50 3.92 2.49
N ILE A 446 28.51 3.50 3.27
CA ILE A 446 28.29 2.10 3.66
C ILE A 446 28.09 1.23 2.42
N LEU A 447 27.15 1.58 1.55
CA LEU A 447 26.84 0.82 0.35
C LEU A 447 28.05 0.71 -0.59
N ARG A 448 28.84 1.78 -0.77
CA ARG A 448 30.09 1.71 -1.54
C ARG A 448 31.09 0.73 -0.94
N ASN A 449 31.19 0.62 0.38
CA ASN A 449 32.11 -0.33 1.01
C ASN A 449 31.66 -1.77 0.78
N VAL A 450 30.37 -2.06 0.97
CA VAL A 450 29.81 -3.40 0.69
C VAL A 450 30.00 -3.77 -0.79
N LEU A 451 29.68 -2.86 -1.72
CA LEU A 451 29.83 -3.09 -3.16
C LEU A 451 31.29 -3.29 -3.61
N LYS A 452 32.25 -2.60 -2.96
CA LYS A 452 33.69 -2.66 -3.32
C LYS A 452 34.41 -3.90 -2.80
N GLN A 453 33.93 -4.56 -1.75
CA GLN A 453 34.65 -5.65 -1.09
C GLN A 453 34.94 -6.85 -1.99
N GLN A 454 34.26 -6.97 -3.13
CA GLN A 454 34.52 -8.02 -4.11
C GLN A 454 35.78 -7.81 -4.97
N PHE A 455 36.47 -6.67 -4.87
CA PHE A 455 37.74 -6.43 -5.57
C PHE A 455 38.99 -6.63 -4.69
N SER A 456 38.84 -7.07 -3.44
CA SER A 456 39.95 -7.17 -2.46
C SER A 456 40.30 -8.60 -2.02
N THR A 457 39.89 -9.64 -2.76
CA THR A 457 40.36 -11.02 -2.54
C THR A 457 41.24 -11.53 -3.67
#